data_AF-A0A0P9Q4U6-F1
#
_entry.id   AF-A0A0P9Q4U6-F1
#
_cell.length_a   1.000
_cell.length_b   1.000
_cell.length_c   1.000
_cell.angle_alpha   90.00
_cell.angle_beta   90.00
_cell.angle_gamma   90.00
#
_symmetry.space_group_name_H-M   'P 1'
#
loop_
_entity.id
_entity.type
_entity.pdbx_description
1 polymer ?
#
loop_
_entity_poly.entity_id
_entity_poly.type
_entity_poly.pdbx_seq_one_letter_code
_entity_poly.pdbx_strand_id
1 'polypeptide(L)'
;MRQSMDNRRQRQKHHSHQTADATLRHERPRPEESRLKKRTYVDKPLGDTEYLLENWGSWRMSGMGVPRYVSPLAALKNQCYPEPSATTYMITDDTAMLVDATIARLITRNQQMGDFIWWYFGSKWTMVRIAEHHKMSERSAREIIRQGVAWIDGALGDFSAAA
;
A
#
# COMPACT_ATOMS: atom_id res chain seq x y z
N MET A 1 64.64 -33.49 -34.34
CA MET A 1 63.85 -32.77 -35.38
C MET A 1 62.58 -33.56 -35.76
N ARG A 2 61.72 -33.93 -34.80
CA ARG A 2 60.51 -34.77 -35.00
C ARG A 2 59.34 -34.37 -34.09
N GLN A 3 59.18 -33.08 -33.79
CA GLN A 3 58.08 -32.60 -32.93
C GLN A 3 57.31 -31.39 -33.50
N SER A 4 57.65 -30.91 -34.70
CA SER A 4 57.00 -29.74 -35.31
C SER A 4 55.85 -30.07 -36.27
N MET A 5 55.53 -31.34 -36.51
CA MET A 5 54.48 -31.74 -37.47
C MET A 5 53.17 -32.22 -36.81
N ASP A 6 53.17 -32.56 -35.52
CA ASP A 6 51.94 -33.01 -34.84
C ASP A 6 51.01 -31.87 -34.41
N ASN A 7 51.53 -30.65 -34.23
CA ASN A 7 50.72 -29.55 -33.70
C ASN A 7 49.84 -28.85 -34.75
N ARG A 8 49.98 -29.20 -36.04
CA ARG A 8 49.10 -28.68 -37.12
C ARG A 8 47.88 -29.56 -37.38
N ARG A 9 47.88 -30.83 -36.96
CA ARG A 9 46.70 -31.73 -37.14
C ARG A 9 45.67 -31.63 -36.04
N GLN A 10 46.01 -31.10 -34.86
CA GLN A 10 45.04 -30.88 -33.78
C GLN A 10 44.30 -29.54 -33.88
N ARG A 11 44.82 -28.55 -34.62
CA ARG A 11 44.17 -27.23 -34.77
C ARG A 11 43.05 -27.16 -35.81
N GLN A 12 42.83 -28.21 -36.61
CA GLN A 12 41.80 -28.24 -37.66
C GLN A 12 40.54 -29.06 -37.30
N LYS A 13 40.48 -29.71 -36.12
CA LYS A 13 39.30 -30.49 -35.71
C LYS A 13 38.39 -29.81 -34.68
N HIS A 14 38.67 -28.57 -34.30
CA HIS A 14 37.83 -27.79 -33.38
C HIS A 14 37.21 -26.52 -34.01
N HIS A 15 37.14 -26.43 -35.35
CA HIS A 15 36.59 -25.25 -36.03
C HIS A 15 35.39 -25.52 -36.95
N SER A 16 34.79 -26.71 -36.85
CA SER A 16 33.59 -27.05 -37.60
C SER A 16 32.59 -27.69 -36.64
N HIS A 17 31.81 -26.87 -35.94
CA HIS A 17 30.46 -27.15 -35.40
C HIS A 17 30.09 -26.07 -34.37
N GLN A 18 29.82 -24.84 -34.82
CA GLN A 18 28.83 -23.97 -34.16
C GLN A 18 28.52 -22.74 -35.00
N THR A 19 27.85 -22.99 -36.12
CA THR A 19 26.99 -22.01 -36.78
C THR A 19 25.55 -22.42 -36.47
N ALA A 20 24.97 -21.84 -35.44
CA ALA A 20 23.52 -21.73 -35.27
C ALA A 20 23.21 -20.79 -34.10
N ASP A 21 22.55 -19.68 -34.45
CA ASP A 21 21.42 -19.15 -33.72
C ASP A 21 21.66 -18.47 -32.36
N ALA A 22 21.82 -17.15 -32.38
CA ALA A 22 21.63 -16.30 -31.20
C ALA A 22 21.26 -14.87 -31.61
N THR A 23 20.15 -14.71 -32.34
CA THR A 23 19.52 -13.41 -32.57
C THR A 23 18.66 -13.04 -31.35
N LEU A 24 19.27 -12.86 -30.18
CA LEU A 24 18.56 -12.41 -28.98
C LEU A 24 18.61 -10.88 -28.91
N ARG A 25 17.62 -10.24 -29.54
CA ARG A 25 17.37 -8.79 -29.41
C ARG A 25 17.07 -8.48 -27.94
N HIS A 26 17.94 -7.70 -27.32
CA HIS A 26 17.75 -7.17 -25.98
C HIS A 26 16.68 -6.06 -26.06
N GLU A 27 15.41 -6.44 -25.98
CA GLU A 27 14.31 -5.48 -25.85
C GLU A 27 14.43 -4.77 -24.49
N ARG A 28 14.75 -3.47 -24.53
CA ARG A 28 14.66 -2.62 -23.35
C ARG A 28 13.18 -2.48 -22.98
N PRO A 29 12.77 -2.72 -21.72
CA PRO A 29 11.37 -2.56 -21.34
C PRO A 29 10.93 -1.09 -21.45
N ARG A 30 9.71 -0.88 -21.96
CA ARG A 30 9.04 0.41 -22.17
C ARG A 30 8.95 1.23 -20.86
N PRO A 31 9.16 2.56 -20.90
CA PRO A 31 9.11 3.43 -19.72
C PRO A 31 7.68 3.94 -19.45
N GLU A 32 6.71 3.04 -19.32
CA GLU A 32 5.29 3.42 -19.11
C GLU A 32 4.58 2.50 -18.11
N GLU A 33 5.34 1.92 -17.20
CA GLU A 33 4.78 1.28 -16.02
C GLU A 33 5.56 1.79 -14.82
N SER A 34 5.25 3.03 -14.43
CA SER A 34 5.50 3.50 -13.08
C SER A 34 4.71 2.56 -12.17
N ARG A 35 5.35 1.44 -11.85
CA ARG A 35 4.90 0.40 -10.95
C ARG A 35 4.54 1.11 -9.64
N LEU A 36 3.28 1.51 -9.52
CA LEU A 36 2.61 1.69 -8.24
C LEU A 36 3.01 0.44 -7.49
N LYS A 37 3.94 0.59 -6.55
CA LYS A 37 4.25 -0.44 -5.58
C LYS A 37 2.96 -0.59 -4.81
N LYS A 38 2.05 -1.41 -5.34
CA LYS A 38 0.88 -1.88 -4.63
C LYS A 38 1.47 -2.43 -3.35
N ARG A 39 1.18 -1.74 -2.25
CA ARG A 39 1.53 -2.20 -0.92
C ARG A 39 0.71 -3.47 -0.75
N THR A 40 1.28 -4.60 -1.15
CA THR A 40 0.54 -5.87 -1.17
C THR A 40 0.47 -6.35 0.27
N TYR A 41 -0.68 -6.13 0.88
CA TYR A 41 -0.98 -6.55 2.25
C TYR A 41 -1.66 -7.94 2.31
N VAL A 42 -2.03 -8.48 1.15
CA VAL A 42 -2.87 -9.68 0.94
C VAL A 42 -2.38 -10.95 1.64
N ASP A 43 -1.08 -11.08 1.93
CA ASP A 43 -0.50 -12.31 2.51
C ASP A 43 -0.08 -12.16 3.98
N LYS A 44 -0.50 -11.09 4.66
CA LYS A 44 -0.26 -10.90 6.10
C LYS A 44 -1.57 -11.03 6.86
N PRO A 45 -1.59 -11.75 8.00
CA PRO A 45 -2.81 -11.84 8.81
C PRO A 45 -3.32 -10.48 9.29
N LEU A 46 -2.44 -9.48 9.45
CA LEU A 46 -2.82 -8.10 9.77
C LEU A 46 -3.09 -7.23 8.52
N GLY A 47 -2.71 -7.72 7.34
CA GLY A 47 -2.69 -6.92 6.13
C GLY A 47 -4.08 -6.56 5.62
N ASP A 48 -5.06 -7.45 5.79
CA ASP A 48 -6.44 -7.17 5.39
C ASP A 48 -7.06 -6.07 6.26
N THR A 49 -6.81 -6.09 7.56
CA THR A 49 -7.30 -5.06 8.50
C THR A 49 -6.54 -3.73 8.36
N GLU A 50 -5.22 -3.75 8.15
CA GLU A 50 -4.46 -2.54 7.83
C GLU A 50 -4.96 -1.92 6.51
N TYR A 51 -5.24 -2.74 5.48
CA TYR A 51 -5.79 -2.27 4.21
C TYR A 51 -7.20 -1.71 4.36
N LEU A 52 -8.05 -2.34 5.18
CA LEU A 52 -9.37 -1.83 5.52
C LEU A 52 -9.28 -0.47 6.21
N LEU A 53 -8.37 -0.31 7.18
CA LEU A 53 -8.14 0.95 7.88
C LEU A 53 -7.54 2.03 6.95
N GLU A 54 -6.68 1.65 6.01
CA GLU A 54 -6.19 2.56 4.97
C GLU A 54 -7.34 3.09 4.11
N ASN A 55 -8.26 2.21 3.67
CA ASN A 55 -9.46 2.57 2.92
C ASN A 55 -10.44 3.42 3.74
N TRP A 56 -10.72 3.05 4.99
CA TRP A 56 -11.55 3.83 5.92
C TRP A 56 -10.98 5.23 6.13
N GLY A 57 -9.67 5.34 6.30
CA GLY A 57 -9.00 6.63 6.43
C GLY A 57 -9.13 7.48 5.16
N SER A 58 -9.06 6.85 3.99
CA SER A 58 -9.29 7.51 2.70
C SER A 58 -10.74 7.96 2.54
N TRP A 59 -11.70 7.12 2.90
CA TRP A 59 -13.14 7.44 2.95
C TRP A 59 -13.39 8.66 3.86
N ARG A 60 -12.81 8.66 5.06
CA ARG A 60 -12.92 9.79 5.99
C ARG A 60 -12.36 11.09 5.41
N MET A 61 -11.20 11.01 4.77
CA MET A 61 -10.55 12.17 4.17
C MET A 61 -11.29 12.68 2.93
N SER A 62 -12.05 11.82 2.23
CA SER A 62 -12.82 12.24 1.06
C SER A 62 -13.92 13.27 1.39
N GLY A 63 -14.46 13.25 2.61
CA GLY A 63 -15.36 14.30 3.12
C GLY A 63 -14.63 15.54 3.65
N MET A 64 -13.34 15.41 3.99
CA MET A 64 -12.47 16.47 4.51
C MET A 64 -11.76 17.20 3.38
N GLY A 65 -12.47 18.05 2.65
CA GLY A 65 -11.88 18.82 1.56
C GLY A 65 -12.83 19.16 0.43
N VAL A 66 -14.07 18.64 0.43
CA VAL A 66 -15.13 19.21 -0.40
C VAL A 66 -15.40 20.61 0.14
N PRO A 67 -15.14 21.69 -0.62
CA PRO A 67 -15.68 22.98 -0.26
C PRO A 67 -17.19 22.78 -0.22
N ARG A 68 -17.82 22.85 0.97
CA ARG A 68 -19.27 23.03 1.07
C ARG A 68 -19.58 24.20 0.15
N TYR A 69 -20.14 23.92 -1.02
CA TYR A 69 -20.04 24.77 -2.20
C TYR A 69 -20.20 26.24 -1.83
N VAL A 70 -19.10 26.99 -1.81
CA VAL A 70 -19.13 28.40 -1.43
C VAL A 70 -19.74 29.26 -2.55
N SER A 71 -19.89 28.70 -3.76
CA SER A 71 -20.64 29.33 -4.86
C SER A 71 -21.28 28.30 -5.82
N PRO A 72 -22.44 28.63 -6.42
CA PRO A 72 -23.09 27.79 -7.44
C PRO A 72 -22.22 27.48 -8.66
N LEU A 73 -21.32 28.40 -9.03
CA LEU A 73 -20.42 28.23 -10.17
C LEU A 73 -19.37 27.13 -9.91
N ALA A 74 -18.89 27.01 -8.67
CA ALA A 74 -17.97 25.94 -8.29
C ALA A 74 -18.65 24.56 -8.33
N ALA A 75 -19.94 24.48 -7.97
CA ALA A 75 -20.72 23.25 -8.09
C ALA A 75 -20.90 22.82 -9.55
N LEU A 76 -21.27 23.76 -10.42
CA LEU A 76 -21.41 23.54 -11.87
C LEU A 76 -20.11 23.09 -12.52
N LYS A 77 -18.98 23.73 -12.20
CA LYS A 77 -17.67 23.33 -12.72
C LYS A 77 -17.34 21.88 -12.37
N ASN A 78 -17.58 21.46 -11.13
CA ASN A 78 -17.33 20.09 -10.70
C ASN A 78 -18.27 19.06 -11.35
N GLN A 79 -19.50 19.46 -11.68
CA GLN A 79 -20.44 18.59 -12.41
C GLN A 79 -20.05 18.43 -13.88
N CYS A 80 -19.62 19.51 -14.54
CA CYS A 80 -19.22 19.48 -15.95
C CYS A 80 -17.81 18.92 -16.15
N TYR A 81 -16.92 19.15 -15.20
CA TYR A 81 -15.53 18.72 -15.19
C TYR A 81 -15.19 18.18 -13.80
N PRO A 82 -15.61 16.95 -13.48
CA PRO A 82 -15.24 16.32 -12.23
C PRO A 82 -13.72 16.13 -12.24
N GLU A 83 -13.02 16.93 -11.44
CA GLU A 83 -11.63 16.66 -11.13
C GLU A 83 -11.60 15.32 -10.39
N PRO A 84 -10.73 14.37 -10.77
CA PRO A 84 -10.62 13.13 -10.04
C PRO A 84 -10.19 13.46 -8.61
N SER A 85 -11.12 13.33 -7.66
CA SER A 85 -10.78 13.42 -6.24
C SER A 85 -9.68 12.40 -5.99
N ALA A 86 -8.50 12.86 -5.58
CA ALA A 86 -7.23 12.13 -5.63
C ALA A 86 -7.15 10.90 -4.70
N THR A 87 -8.27 10.39 -4.18
CA THR A 87 -8.28 9.28 -3.25
C THR A 87 -9.44 8.34 -3.56
N THR A 88 -9.16 7.38 -4.46
CA THR A 88 -10.03 6.23 -4.69
C THR A 88 -9.94 5.29 -3.48
N TYR A 89 -11.08 5.02 -2.84
CA TYR A 89 -11.23 3.97 -1.83
C TYR A 89 -12.26 2.95 -2.32
N MET A 90 -12.15 1.71 -1.86
CA MET A 90 -13.04 0.61 -2.26
C MET A 90 -14.03 0.19 -1.16
N ILE A 91 -14.04 0.90 -0.03
CA ILE A 91 -14.91 0.61 1.12
C ILE A 91 -16.32 1.19 0.92
N THR A 92 -17.35 0.45 1.35
CA THR A 92 -18.74 0.94 1.40
C THR A 92 -19.00 1.76 2.66
N ASP A 93 -19.97 2.67 2.62
CA ASP A 93 -20.34 3.52 3.77
C ASP A 93 -20.69 2.69 5.01
N ASP A 94 -21.47 1.62 4.87
CA ASP A 94 -21.83 0.73 5.99
C ASP A 94 -20.60 0.11 6.66
N THR A 95 -19.65 -0.37 5.84
CA THR A 95 -18.40 -0.95 6.35
C THR A 95 -17.55 0.13 7.03
N ALA A 96 -17.49 1.32 6.45
CA ALA A 96 -16.76 2.45 7.02
C ALA A 96 -17.36 2.88 8.37
N MET A 97 -18.69 2.87 8.51
CA MET A 97 -19.39 3.15 9.76
C MET A 97 -19.16 2.07 10.82
N LEU A 98 -19.13 0.79 10.44
CA LEU A 98 -18.78 -0.30 11.35
C LEU A 98 -17.35 -0.14 11.90
N VAL A 99 -16.39 0.21 11.04
CA VAL A 99 -15.01 0.48 11.43
C VAL A 99 -14.94 1.69 12.38
N ASP A 100 -15.65 2.78 12.08
CA ASP A 100 -15.68 3.97 12.93
C ASP A 100 -16.27 3.67 14.31
N ALA A 101 -17.37 2.92 14.38
CA ALA A 101 -17.97 2.45 15.64
C ALA A 101 -17.01 1.56 16.44
N THR A 102 -16.26 0.69 15.76
CA THR A 102 -15.26 -0.18 16.39
C THR A 102 -14.10 0.65 16.96
N ILE A 103 -13.63 1.67 16.25
CA ILE A 103 -12.61 2.60 16.75
C ILE A 103 -13.14 3.42 17.92
N ALA A 104 -14.40 3.87 17.91
CA ALA A 104 -15.00 4.55 19.05
C ALA A 104 -15.04 3.67 20.31
N ARG A 105 -15.32 2.37 20.15
CA ARG A 105 -15.19 1.37 21.23
C ARG A 105 -13.74 1.23 21.71
N LEU A 106 -12.76 1.22 20.79
CA LEU A 106 -11.35 1.18 21.14
C LEU A 106 -10.94 2.41 21.94
N ILE A 107 -11.35 3.62 21.52
CA ILE A 107 -11.08 4.87 22.22
C ILE A 107 -11.64 4.82 23.65
N THR A 108 -12.87 4.35 23.81
CA THR A 108 -13.50 4.19 25.12
C THR A 108 -12.72 3.22 26.02
N ARG A 109 -12.13 2.15 25.44
CA ARG A 109 -11.33 1.15 26.17
C ARG A 109 -9.90 1.63 26.47
N ASN A 110 -9.26 2.28 25.51
CA ASN A 110 -7.90 2.79 25.57
C ASN A 110 -7.77 3.99 24.63
N GLN A 111 -7.89 5.18 25.22
CA GLN A 111 -7.83 6.46 24.52
C GLN A 111 -6.57 6.60 23.66
N GLN A 112 -5.40 6.31 24.23
CA GLN A 112 -4.12 6.47 23.53
C GLN A 112 -4.03 5.59 22.28
N MET A 113 -4.45 4.33 22.39
CA MET A 113 -4.40 3.39 21.27
C MET A 113 -5.40 3.78 20.18
N GLY A 114 -6.61 4.18 20.56
CA GLY A 114 -7.62 4.68 19.62
C GLY A 114 -7.19 5.96 18.90
N ASP A 115 -6.62 6.92 19.63
CA ASP A 115 -6.10 8.17 19.07
C ASP A 115 -4.96 7.93 18.07
N PHE A 116 -4.09 6.95 18.35
CA PHE A 116 -2.99 6.61 17.45
C PHE A 116 -3.49 6.02 16.13
N ILE A 117 -4.49 5.14 16.18
CA ILE A 117 -5.18 4.63 14.98
C ILE A 117 -5.85 5.78 14.22
N TRP A 118 -6.55 6.65 14.95
CA TRP A 118 -7.23 7.81 14.39
C TRP A 118 -6.27 8.75 13.65
N TRP A 119 -5.17 9.16 14.28
CA TRP A 119 -4.21 10.07 13.65
C TRP A 119 -3.47 9.41 12.48
N TYR A 120 -3.05 8.16 12.64
CA TYR A 120 -2.28 7.47 11.61
C TYR A 120 -3.11 7.15 10.37
N PHE A 121 -4.26 6.47 10.53
CA PHE A 121 -5.09 6.07 9.40
C PHE A 121 -6.08 7.15 8.97
N GLY A 122 -6.73 7.81 9.93
CA GLY A 122 -7.78 8.80 9.67
C GLY A 122 -7.26 10.17 9.25
N SER A 123 -6.25 10.70 9.96
CA SER A 123 -5.64 12.00 9.62
C SER A 123 -4.38 11.91 8.77
N LYS A 124 -3.94 10.69 8.42
CA LYS A 124 -2.74 10.42 7.61
C LYS A 124 -1.46 11.03 8.20
N TRP A 125 -1.36 11.13 9.52
CA TRP A 125 -0.13 11.57 10.18
C TRP A 125 0.96 10.52 10.03
N THR A 126 2.20 10.98 9.87
CA THR A 126 3.36 10.07 9.83
C THR A 126 3.66 9.51 11.22
N MET A 127 4.25 8.31 11.26
CA MET A 127 4.64 7.66 12.52
C MET A 127 5.57 8.55 13.36
N VAL A 128 6.52 9.23 12.69
CA VAL A 128 7.46 10.16 13.33
C VAL A 128 6.70 11.31 13.99
N ARG A 129 5.75 11.94 13.28
CA ARG A 129 4.95 13.04 13.82
C ARG A 129 4.16 12.62 15.06
N ILE A 130 3.56 11.43 15.03
CA ILE A 130 2.82 10.89 16.19
C ILE A 130 3.78 10.66 17.36
N ALA A 131 4.95 10.06 17.10
CA ALA A 131 5.94 9.79 18.12
C ALA A 131 6.47 11.08 18.78
N GLU A 132 6.78 12.10 17.98
CA GLU A 132 7.21 13.42 18.46
C GLU A 132 6.13 14.11 19.28
N HIS A 133 4.88 14.11 18.80
CA HIS A 133 3.73 14.71 19.50
C HIS A 133 3.52 14.09 20.89
N HIS A 134 3.79 12.79 21.03
CA HIS A 134 3.66 12.05 22.29
C HIS A 134 4.98 11.86 23.06
N LYS A 135 6.07 12.52 22.64
CA LYS A 135 7.39 12.43 23.28
C LYS A 135 7.87 10.99 23.48
N MET A 136 7.68 10.14 22.48
CA MET A 136 8.07 8.73 22.51
C MET A 136 8.88 8.34 21.26
N SER A 137 9.42 7.12 21.25
CA SER A 137 10.12 6.61 20.07
C SER A 137 9.14 6.16 18.99
N GLU A 138 9.56 6.27 17.72
CA GLU A 138 8.78 5.77 16.58
C GLU A 138 8.46 4.28 16.72
N ARG A 139 9.41 3.50 17.25
CA ARG A 139 9.20 2.07 17.51
C ARG A 139 8.06 1.85 18.49
N SER A 140 8.02 2.62 19.59
CA SER A 140 6.95 2.51 20.58
C SER A 140 5.59 2.88 19.99
N ALA A 141 5.51 3.95 19.19
CA ALA A 141 4.29 4.33 18.50
C ALA A 141 3.80 3.25 17.54
N ARG A 142 4.73 2.61 16.80
CA ARG A 142 4.43 1.50 15.89
C ARG A 142 3.88 0.28 16.61
N GLU A 143 4.41 -0.06 17.78
CA GLU A 143 3.88 -1.17 18.58
C GLU A 143 2.46 -0.88 19.09
N ILE A 144 2.18 0.35 19.54
CA ILE A 144 0.82 0.74 19.96
C ILE A 144 -0.16 0.62 18.79
N ILE A 145 0.22 1.09 17.60
CA ILE A 145 -0.63 0.98 16.40
C ILE A 145 -0.84 -0.49 16.02
N ARG A 146 0.19 -1.34 16.05
CA ARG A 146 0.03 -2.78 15.79
C ARG A 146 -0.93 -3.46 16.76
N GLN A 147 -0.85 -3.11 18.04
CA GLN A 147 -1.79 -3.60 19.06
C GLN A 147 -3.22 -3.11 18.79
N GLY A 148 -3.38 -1.85 18.38
CA GLY A 148 -4.68 -1.30 17.99
C GLY A 148 -5.27 -2.01 16.78
N VAL A 149 -4.47 -2.26 15.73
CA VAL A 149 -4.88 -3.02 14.54
C VAL A 149 -5.32 -4.43 14.93
N ALA A 150 -4.53 -5.14 15.74
CA ALA A 150 -4.88 -6.49 16.19
C ALA A 150 -6.16 -6.53 17.04
N TRP A 151 -6.39 -5.51 17.85
CA TRP A 151 -7.64 -5.40 18.62
C TRP A 151 -8.85 -5.17 17.71
N ILE A 152 -8.72 -4.30 16.72
CA ILE A 152 -9.78 -4.02 15.74
C ILE A 152 -10.10 -5.28 14.92
N ASP A 153 -9.06 -6.00 14.48
CA ASP A 153 -9.20 -7.27 13.76
C ASP A 153 -10.05 -8.28 14.55
N GLY A 154 -9.72 -8.48 15.83
CA GLY A 154 -10.53 -9.34 16.71
C GLY A 154 -11.96 -8.83 16.92
N ALA A 155 -12.12 -7.52 17.15
CA ALA A 155 -13.44 -6.92 17.35
C ALA A 155 -14.34 -6.99 16.11
N LEU A 156 -13.77 -6.92 14.90
CA LEU A 156 -14.49 -7.11 13.64
C LEU A 156 -14.85 -8.58 13.41
N GLY A 157 -13.95 -9.52 13.78
CA GLY A 157 -14.25 -10.94 13.79
C GLY A 157 -15.49 -11.28 14.64
N ASP A 158 -15.63 -10.66 15.80
CA ASP A 158 -16.79 -10.85 16.67
C ASP A 158 -18.11 -10.42 16.00
N PHE A 159 -18.12 -9.33 15.23
CA PHE A 159 -19.32 -8.87 14.51
C PHE A 159 -19.74 -9.84 13.41
N SER A 160 -18.78 -10.45 12.72
CA SER A 160 -19.05 -11.48 11.70
C SER A 160 -19.59 -12.77 12.31
N ALA A 161 -19.12 -13.15 13.50
CA ALA A 161 -19.58 -14.34 14.21
C ALA A 161 -20.93 -14.18 14.92
N ALA A 162 -21.36 -12.94 15.19
CA ALA A 162 -22.62 -12.62 15.86
C ALA A 162 -23.79 -12.36 14.89
N ALA A 163 -23.53 -12.26 13.59
CA ALA A 163 -24.52 -12.09 12.52
C ALA A 163 -24.95 -13.45 11.95
#